data_AF-A0A2P2LIA8-F1
#
_entry.id   AF-A0A2P2LIA8-F1
#
_cell.length_a   1.000
_cell.length_b   1.000
_cell.length_c   1.000
_cell.angle_alpha   90.00
_cell.angle_beta   90.00
_cell.angle_gamma   90.00
#
_symmetry.space_group_name_H-M   'P 1'
#
loop_
_entity.id
_entity.type
_entity.pdbx_description
1 polymer ?
#
loop_
_entity_poly.entity_id
_entity_poly.type
_entity_poly.pdbx_seq_one_letter_code
_entity_poly.pdbx_strand_id
1 'polypeptide(L)'
;MGLSLNIDVSARAFYEPILVTDFIAKHFNFRETSRPLSDHDRAKVKKALKGIKVELTHRTRSFKITGLSVEPLSKLSFTLDDKRSQMSVVQYFLEKYNIRLKYTSLPAIQSGSESKPVFLPMELCRIAEGQRYSKKLNERQVTALLRATCQRPRDREISIGQTVTRNRYSSDGLVKNEFGIRVEEELSFVDARVLPPPMLKYHESGRERTANPQSGQWNMINKKMINGGRVEFWTCVNFSSRLRQDLPYEFCRQLIEMCLSKGMQFNPNPVIPIRSANPSQIENVLVDTHKQSAAKLGNQPGQQLQLLIIILPDTSGAYGKIKRICETELGIVSQCCQPRQAAKLSKQYFENVALKVNVKVGGRNNVLHGAVPLVTDRPTIIFGADVTHPQPGDDSNASIAAVVASMDWPEVTKYRGLVSAQAHREEIIQDLYKSHQDPKKGLVHAGMVRELLISFRRSTGFKPHRIIFYRDGVSEGQFNQVLLYEMDAIQKVL
;
A
#
# COMPACT_ATOMS: atom_id res chain seq x y z
N MET A 1 -1.70 32.14 -19.85
CA MET A 1 -2.36 31.95 -18.54
C MET A 1 -1.61 32.79 -17.53
N GLY A 2 -2.32 33.59 -16.73
CA GLY A 2 -1.73 34.37 -15.63
C GLY A 2 -1.54 33.52 -14.37
N LEU A 3 -1.54 34.16 -13.21
CA LEU A 3 -1.58 33.47 -11.92
C LEU A 3 -2.88 32.68 -11.77
N SER A 4 -2.79 31.44 -11.28
CA SER A 4 -3.95 30.57 -11.08
C SER A 4 -4.05 30.16 -9.61
N LEU A 5 -5.27 30.17 -9.07
CA LEU A 5 -5.58 29.66 -7.74
C LEU A 5 -6.19 28.27 -7.87
N ASN A 6 -5.45 27.23 -7.48
CA ASN A 6 -5.93 25.85 -7.52
C ASN A 6 -6.66 25.50 -6.21
N ILE A 7 -7.96 25.17 -6.32
CA ILE A 7 -8.82 24.82 -5.19
C ILE A 7 -9.42 23.44 -5.42
N ASP A 8 -9.35 22.60 -4.39
CA ASP A 8 -10.00 21.29 -4.37
C ASP A 8 -10.57 20.98 -2.97
N VAL A 9 -11.59 20.13 -2.91
CA VAL A 9 -12.30 19.80 -1.66
C VAL A 9 -11.82 18.47 -1.07
N SER A 10 -11.06 18.49 0.01
CA SER A 10 -10.52 17.26 0.61
C SER A 10 -11.29 16.78 1.85
N ALA A 11 -11.21 15.50 2.14
CA ALA A 11 -11.76 14.90 3.35
C ALA A 11 -10.66 14.24 4.18
N ARG A 12 -10.73 14.39 5.51
CA ARG A 12 -9.79 13.81 6.46
C ARG A 12 -10.54 13.30 7.70
N ALA A 13 -9.99 12.29 8.34
CA ALA A 13 -10.54 11.75 9.58
C ALA A 13 -10.10 12.62 10.76
N PHE A 14 -11.05 12.95 11.64
CA PHE A 14 -10.84 13.67 12.88
C PHE A 14 -11.36 12.83 14.05
N TYR A 15 -10.79 13.06 15.24
CA TYR A 15 -11.36 12.54 16.47
C TYR A 15 -12.69 13.25 16.77
N GLU A 16 -13.70 12.47 17.13
CA GLU A 16 -15.00 12.99 17.53
C GLU A 16 -14.90 13.66 18.93
N PRO A 17 -15.47 14.87 19.13
CA PRO A 17 -15.33 15.62 20.39
C PRO A 17 -16.29 15.14 21.49
N ILE A 18 -16.18 13.86 21.87
CA ILE A 18 -17.02 13.18 22.87
C ILE A 18 -16.29 12.99 24.20
N LEU A 19 -17.02 12.63 25.27
CA LEU A 19 -16.40 12.25 26.54
C LEU A 19 -15.50 11.02 26.35
N VAL A 20 -14.42 10.95 27.12
CA VAL A 20 -13.52 9.79 27.06
C VAL A 20 -14.24 8.51 27.47
N THR A 21 -15.19 8.59 28.40
CA THR A 21 -16.07 7.46 28.77
C THR A 21 -16.89 6.96 27.59
N ASP A 22 -17.48 7.86 26.80
CA ASP A 22 -18.28 7.52 25.62
C ASP A 22 -17.41 6.94 24.52
N PHE A 23 -16.21 7.51 24.31
CA PHE A 23 -15.23 6.99 23.37
C PHE A 23 -14.85 5.53 23.70
N ILE A 24 -14.61 5.25 24.98
CA ILE A 24 -14.26 3.89 25.42
C ILE A 24 -15.46 2.95 25.23
N ALA A 25 -16.66 3.37 25.60
CA ALA A 25 -17.88 2.57 25.41
C ALA A 25 -18.12 2.24 23.93
N LYS A 26 -17.97 3.23 23.04
CA LYS A 26 -18.19 3.11 21.59
C LYS A 26 -17.17 2.20 20.89
N HIS A 27 -15.91 2.24 21.29
CA HIS A 27 -14.82 1.60 20.53
C HIS A 27 -14.25 0.34 21.19
N PHE A 28 -14.49 0.14 22.48
CA PHE A 28 -13.95 -1.00 23.23
C PHE A 28 -15.04 -1.89 23.84
N ASN A 29 -16.31 -1.69 23.45
CA ASN A 29 -17.47 -2.48 23.92
C ASN A 29 -17.62 -2.54 25.45
N PHE A 30 -17.13 -1.52 26.16
CA PHE A 30 -17.34 -1.39 27.60
C PHE A 30 -18.75 -0.89 27.89
N ARG A 31 -19.69 -1.82 28.09
CA ARG A 31 -21.06 -1.52 28.51
C ARG A 31 -21.21 -1.47 30.04
N GLU A 32 -20.32 -2.15 30.76
CA GLU A 32 -20.30 -2.16 32.23
C GLU A 32 -19.11 -1.36 32.75
N THR A 33 -19.37 -0.12 33.15
CA THR A 33 -18.39 0.77 33.78
C THR A 33 -18.23 0.51 35.28
N SER A 34 -18.82 -0.58 35.80
CA SER A 34 -18.76 -0.98 37.20
C SER A 34 -17.53 -1.84 37.52
N ARG A 35 -16.86 -2.41 36.51
CA ARG A 35 -15.66 -3.25 36.68
C ARG A 35 -14.38 -2.55 36.21
N PRO A 36 -13.23 -2.79 36.86
CA PRO A 36 -11.94 -2.31 36.38
C PRO A 36 -11.59 -2.86 34.99
N LEU A 37 -10.82 -2.08 34.22
CA LEU A 37 -10.29 -2.53 32.94
C LEU A 37 -9.27 -3.67 33.15
N SER A 38 -9.34 -4.72 32.33
CA SER A 38 -8.27 -5.72 32.23
C SER A 38 -6.97 -5.04 31.76
N ASP A 39 -5.79 -5.59 32.09
CA ASP A 39 -4.53 -5.02 31.63
C ASP A 39 -4.41 -4.97 30.10
N HIS A 40 -4.97 -5.97 29.42
CA HIS A 40 -5.03 -6.01 27.96
C HIS A 40 -5.86 -4.86 27.40
N ASP A 41 -7.04 -4.61 27.95
CA ASP A 41 -7.91 -3.54 27.46
C ASP A 41 -7.40 -2.17 27.87
N ARG A 42 -6.83 -2.03 29.07
CA ARG A 42 -6.12 -0.82 29.51
C ARG A 42 -4.98 -0.47 28.56
N ALA A 43 -4.18 -1.46 28.14
CA ALA A 43 -3.11 -1.25 27.17
C ALA A 43 -3.64 -0.78 25.81
N LYS A 44 -4.74 -1.36 25.32
CA LYS A 44 -5.39 -0.93 24.07
C LYS A 44 -5.96 0.50 24.18
N VAL A 45 -6.67 0.83 25.25
CA VAL A 45 -7.23 2.16 25.48
C VAL A 45 -6.11 3.19 25.62
N LYS A 46 -5.05 2.87 26.37
CA LYS A 46 -3.83 3.70 26.46
C LYS A 46 -3.25 3.97 25.07
N LYS A 47 -3.09 2.94 24.24
CA LYS A 47 -2.56 3.08 22.87
C LYS A 47 -3.47 3.94 21.98
N ALA A 48 -4.78 3.88 22.15
CA ALA A 48 -5.73 4.67 21.38
C ALA A 48 -5.70 6.15 21.78
N LEU A 49 -5.72 6.43 23.09
CA LEU A 49 -5.81 7.79 23.65
C LEU A 49 -4.48 8.53 23.76
N LYS A 50 -3.34 7.84 23.83
CA LYS A 50 -2.02 8.47 23.96
C LYS A 50 -1.79 9.48 22.84
N GLY A 51 -1.45 10.70 23.23
CA GLY A 51 -1.18 11.83 22.35
C GLY A 51 -2.39 12.72 22.05
N ILE A 52 -3.62 12.28 22.38
CA ILE A 52 -4.84 13.07 22.19
C ILE A 52 -4.92 14.17 23.26
N LYS A 53 -5.40 15.35 22.86
CA LYS A 53 -5.74 16.47 23.75
C LYS A 53 -7.17 16.31 24.25
N VAL A 54 -7.38 16.50 25.55
CA VAL A 54 -8.70 16.52 26.20
C VAL A 54 -8.93 17.84 26.90
N GLU A 55 -10.17 18.28 26.94
CA GLU A 55 -10.66 19.45 27.66
C GLU A 55 -11.46 18.99 28.88
N LEU A 56 -11.29 19.68 29.99
CA LEU A 56 -12.02 19.37 31.20
C LEU A 56 -13.45 19.92 31.12
N THR A 57 -14.43 19.12 31.54
CA THR A 57 -15.84 19.55 31.53
C THR A 57 -16.18 20.54 32.64
N HIS A 58 -15.41 20.52 33.74
CA HIS A 58 -15.64 21.34 34.92
C HIS A 58 -14.77 22.61 34.95
N ARG A 59 -13.81 22.77 34.02
CA ARG A 59 -12.90 23.92 33.94
C ARG A 59 -12.42 24.17 32.52
N THR A 60 -12.14 25.42 32.19
CA THR A 60 -11.53 25.83 30.91
C THR A 60 -10.03 25.53 30.88
N ARG A 61 -9.67 24.24 30.85
CA ARG A 61 -8.29 23.78 30.73
C ARG A 61 -8.21 22.51 29.91
N SER A 62 -7.14 22.39 29.15
CA SER A 62 -6.87 21.22 28.30
C SER A 62 -5.57 20.53 28.66
N PHE A 63 -5.50 19.22 28.45
CA PHE A 63 -4.34 18.39 28.73
C PHE A 63 -4.07 17.43 27.59
N LYS A 64 -2.80 17.14 27.32
CA LYS A 64 -2.39 16.06 26.39
C LYS A 64 -2.24 14.77 27.17
N ILE A 65 -2.90 13.71 26.71
CA ILE A 65 -2.84 12.38 27.35
C ILE A 65 -1.47 11.77 27.11
N THR A 66 -0.75 11.46 28.19
CA THR A 66 0.55 10.75 28.14
C THR A 66 0.38 9.26 28.46
N GLY A 67 -0.59 8.91 29.29
CA GLY A 67 -0.84 7.54 29.72
C GLY A 67 -2.17 7.34 30.45
N LEU A 68 -2.29 6.18 31.08
CA LEU A 68 -3.40 5.81 31.98
C LEU A 68 -2.80 5.23 33.26
N SER A 69 -3.40 5.52 34.42
CA SER A 69 -2.99 4.92 35.69
C SER A 69 -3.10 3.39 35.62
N VAL A 70 -2.28 2.70 36.42
CA VAL A 70 -2.39 1.25 36.62
C VAL A 70 -3.57 0.95 37.55
N GLU A 71 -3.67 1.70 38.63
CA GLU A 71 -4.73 1.55 39.62
C GLU A 71 -6.03 2.25 39.19
N PRO A 72 -7.20 1.73 39.61
CA PRO A 72 -8.49 2.39 39.42
C PRO A 72 -8.58 3.66 40.28
N LEU A 73 -9.43 4.62 39.87
CA LEU A 73 -9.67 5.87 40.60
C LEU A 73 -10.01 5.65 42.09
N SER A 74 -10.73 4.58 42.42
CA SER A 74 -11.12 4.23 43.79
C SER A 74 -9.94 3.91 44.71
N LYS A 75 -8.78 3.53 44.16
CA LYS A 75 -7.55 3.23 44.92
C LYS A 75 -6.44 4.25 44.69
N LEU A 76 -6.57 5.08 43.64
CA LEU A 76 -5.53 5.99 43.21
C LEU A 76 -5.42 7.21 44.14
N SER A 77 -4.22 7.41 44.68
CA SER A 77 -3.87 8.58 45.51
C SER A 77 -2.73 9.38 44.89
N PHE A 78 -2.62 10.65 45.25
CA PHE A 78 -1.54 11.53 44.82
C PHE A 78 -1.14 12.48 45.94
N THR A 79 0.12 12.93 45.89
CA THR A 79 0.65 13.92 46.83
C THR A 79 0.19 15.32 46.43
N LEU A 80 -0.35 16.07 47.39
CA LEU A 80 -0.70 17.48 47.20
C LEU A 80 0.54 18.37 47.02
N ASP A 81 0.33 19.61 46.59
CA ASP A 81 1.44 20.57 46.33
C ASP A 81 2.29 20.88 47.57
N ASP A 82 1.78 20.59 48.78
CA ASP A 82 2.49 20.66 50.07
C ASP A 82 3.55 19.54 50.26
N LYS A 83 3.60 18.58 49.33
CA LYS A 83 4.50 17.41 49.30
C LYS A 83 4.43 16.50 50.53
N ARG A 84 3.44 16.68 51.41
CA ARG A 84 3.32 15.93 52.69
C ARG A 84 1.98 15.23 52.83
N SER A 85 0.93 15.76 52.22
CA SER A 85 -0.42 15.21 52.35
C SER A 85 -0.76 14.32 51.15
N GLN A 86 -1.07 13.05 51.43
CA GLN A 86 -1.64 12.13 50.44
C GLN A 86 -3.16 12.27 50.43
N MET A 87 -3.74 12.37 49.24
CA MET A 87 -5.19 12.38 49.07
C MET A 87 -5.60 11.50 47.90
N SER A 88 -6.73 10.81 48.04
CA SER A 88 -7.30 10.03 46.95
C SER A 88 -7.85 10.95 45.87
N VAL A 89 -7.79 10.52 44.61
CA VAL A 89 -8.36 11.30 43.50
C VAL A 89 -9.86 11.50 43.71
N VAL A 90 -10.58 10.48 44.21
CA VAL A 90 -12.03 10.59 44.49
C VAL A 90 -12.31 11.66 45.55
N GLN A 91 -11.56 11.67 46.66
CA GLN A 91 -11.76 12.64 47.73
C GLN A 91 -11.46 14.06 47.27
N TYR A 92 -10.37 14.24 46.49
CA TYR A 92 -10.01 15.55 45.94
C TYR A 92 -11.14 16.17 45.12
N PHE A 93 -11.75 15.39 44.23
CA PHE A 93 -12.82 15.89 43.37
C PHE A 93 -14.11 16.16 44.15
N LEU A 94 -14.38 15.40 45.21
CA LEU A 94 -15.50 15.65 46.10
C LEU A 94 -15.28 16.93 46.94
N GLU A 95 -14.15 17.08 47.60
CA GLU A 95 -13.91 18.22 48.51
C GLU A 95 -13.69 19.53 47.75
N LYS A 96 -12.85 19.52 46.71
CA LYS A 96 -12.44 20.75 46.03
C LYS A 96 -13.45 21.24 45.00
N TYR A 97 -14.12 20.31 44.32
CA TYR A 97 -15.02 20.63 43.21
C TYR A 97 -16.47 20.24 43.46
N ASN A 98 -16.79 19.60 44.59
CA ASN A 98 -18.12 19.07 44.90
C ASN A 98 -18.64 18.10 43.82
N ILE A 99 -17.74 17.27 43.26
CA ILE A 99 -18.07 16.31 42.20
C ILE A 99 -18.00 14.88 42.75
N ARG A 100 -19.13 14.17 42.73
CA ARG A 100 -19.18 12.73 42.98
C ARG A 100 -18.90 11.95 41.69
N LEU A 101 -17.72 11.35 41.62
CA LEU A 101 -17.29 10.52 40.49
C LEU A 101 -18.14 9.24 40.42
N LYS A 102 -18.69 8.93 39.23
CA LYS A 102 -19.53 7.74 39.02
C LYS A 102 -18.71 6.52 38.63
N TYR A 103 -17.62 6.73 37.90
CA TYR A 103 -16.86 5.64 37.27
C TYR A 103 -15.53 5.38 37.98
N THR A 104 -15.59 5.17 39.30
CA THR A 104 -14.40 5.05 40.16
C THR A 104 -13.61 3.75 39.95
N SER A 105 -14.18 2.75 39.28
CA SER A 105 -13.49 1.52 38.88
C SER A 105 -12.56 1.72 37.67
N LEU A 106 -12.74 2.80 36.90
CA LEU A 106 -11.90 3.10 35.73
C LEU A 106 -10.55 3.72 36.16
N PRO A 107 -9.49 3.55 35.36
CA PRO A 107 -8.24 4.25 35.60
C PRO A 107 -8.38 5.75 35.31
N ALA A 108 -7.48 6.54 35.89
CA ALA A 108 -7.34 7.94 35.57
C ALA A 108 -6.55 8.12 34.26
N ILE A 109 -6.89 9.16 33.51
CA ILE A 109 -6.02 9.71 32.47
C ILE A 109 -4.80 10.33 33.15
N GLN A 110 -3.61 10.01 32.65
CA GLN A 110 -2.37 10.64 33.07
C GLN A 110 -1.96 11.74 32.08
N SER A 111 -1.56 12.88 32.64
CA SER A 111 -0.89 13.98 31.95
C SER A 111 0.24 14.53 32.83
N GLY A 112 0.94 15.58 32.37
CA GLY A 112 2.11 16.14 33.07
C GLY A 112 3.39 15.32 32.87
N SER A 113 4.42 15.67 33.65
CA SER A 113 5.72 14.97 33.69
C SER A 113 5.72 13.83 34.70
N GLU A 114 6.71 12.94 34.64
CA GLU A 114 6.89 11.90 35.66
C GLU A 114 7.12 12.48 37.06
N SER A 115 7.77 13.64 37.14
CA SER A 115 8.02 14.37 38.40
C SER A 115 6.79 15.08 38.97
N LYS A 116 5.77 15.38 38.15
CA LYS A 116 4.52 16.00 38.58
C LYS A 116 3.35 15.43 37.77
N PRO A 117 2.92 14.19 38.09
CA PRO A 117 1.84 13.54 37.37
C PRO A 117 0.52 14.24 37.66
N VAL A 118 -0.31 14.35 36.62
CA VAL A 118 -1.69 14.86 36.71
C VAL A 118 -2.63 13.70 36.44
N PHE A 119 -3.53 13.42 37.39
CA PHE A 119 -4.53 12.37 37.27
C PHE A 119 -5.91 12.98 37.04
N LEU A 120 -6.53 12.62 35.92
CA LEU A 120 -7.82 13.16 35.48
C LEU A 120 -8.85 12.03 35.36
N PRO A 121 -10.00 12.11 36.05
CA PRO A 121 -11.11 11.18 35.84
C PRO A 121 -11.61 11.24 34.40
N MET A 122 -11.77 10.07 33.75
CA MET A 122 -12.19 9.98 32.35
C MET A 122 -13.55 10.65 32.09
N GLU A 123 -14.45 10.61 33.07
CA GLU A 123 -15.79 11.18 32.99
C GLU A 123 -15.83 12.72 32.99
N LEU A 124 -14.70 13.33 33.34
CA LEU A 124 -14.51 14.78 33.34
C LEU A 124 -13.66 15.26 32.16
N CYS A 125 -13.32 14.37 31.22
CA CYS A 125 -12.47 14.67 30.07
C CYS A 125 -13.26 14.49 28.76
N ARG A 126 -13.36 15.56 27.97
CA ARG A 126 -13.88 15.54 26.60
C ARG A 126 -12.73 15.60 25.62
N ILE A 127 -12.76 14.81 24.55
CA ILE A 127 -11.77 14.91 23.47
C ILE A 127 -11.93 16.30 22.80
N ALA A 128 -10.82 17.04 22.67
CA ALA A 128 -10.86 18.37 22.07
C ALA A 128 -11.21 18.30 20.57
N GLU A 129 -11.96 19.27 20.09
CA GLU A 129 -12.39 19.37 18.69
C GLU A 129 -11.21 19.64 17.73
N GLY A 130 -11.38 19.32 16.44
CA GLY A 130 -10.42 19.67 15.39
C GLY A 130 -9.13 18.84 15.39
N GLN A 131 -9.06 17.78 16.20
CA GLN A 131 -7.88 16.91 16.25
C GLN A 131 -7.86 15.89 15.11
N ARG A 132 -6.92 16.03 14.19
CA ARG A 132 -6.73 15.10 13.08
C ARG A 132 -6.37 13.70 13.58
N TYR A 133 -7.00 12.67 13.00
CA TYR A 133 -6.63 11.28 13.19
C TYR A 133 -5.46 10.91 12.27
N SER A 134 -4.26 10.78 12.84
CA SER A 134 -3.03 10.53 12.07
C SER A 134 -2.65 9.05 11.93
N LYS A 135 -3.35 8.15 12.62
CA LYS A 135 -3.07 6.70 12.57
C LYS A 135 -3.74 6.07 11.33
N LYS A 136 -3.27 4.88 10.94
CA LYS A 136 -3.89 4.12 9.84
C LYS A 136 -5.34 3.75 10.19
N LEU A 137 -6.25 4.02 9.26
CA LEU A 137 -7.64 3.57 9.33
C LEU A 137 -7.72 2.07 9.06
N ASN A 138 -8.64 1.38 9.74
CA ASN A 138 -8.93 -0.01 9.43
C ASN A 138 -9.74 -0.13 8.13
N GLU A 139 -9.85 -1.34 7.56
CA GLU A 139 -10.53 -1.56 6.26
C GLU A 139 -11.99 -1.07 6.25
N ARG A 140 -12.72 -1.22 7.37
CA ARG A 140 -14.09 -0.75 7.49
C ARG A 140 -14.16 0.77 7.45
N GLN A 141 -13.27 1.44 8.18
CA GLN A 141 -13.15 2.90 8.20
C GLN A 141 -12.72 3.45 6.84
N VAL A 142 -11.76 2.81 6.16
CA VAL A 142 -11.37 3.19 4.79
C VAL A 142 -12.55 3.05 3.84
N THR A 143 -13.30 1.94 3.91
CA THR A 143 -14.48 1.72 3.08
C THR A 143 -15.55 2.77 3.33
N ALA A 144 -15.81 3.12 4.60
CA ALA A 144 -16.76 4.15 4.97
C ALA A 144 -16.33 5.53 4.46
N LEU A 145 -15.04 5.87 4.60
CA LEU A 145 -14.47 7.11 4.09
C LEU A 145 -14.61 7.18 2.57
N LEU A 146 -14.25 6.12 1.84
CA LEU A 146 -14.41 6.06 0.39
C LEU A 146 -15.87 6.25 -0.03
N ARG A 147 -16.81 5.55 0.61
CA ARG A 147 -18.25 5.73 0.32
C ARG A 147 -18.74 7.15 0.56
N ALA A 148 -18.23 7.81 1.60
CA ALA A 148 -18.62 9.18 1.95
C ALA A 148 -17.96 10.25 1.06
N THR A 149 -16.86 9.93 0.38
CA THR A 149 -16.02 10.92 -0.31
C THR A 149 -15.95 10.73 -1.83
N CYS A 150 -16.27 9.54 -2.34
CA CYS A 150 -16.32 9.28 -3.77
C CYS A 150 -17.50 10.00 -4.42
N GLN A 151 -17.21 11.12 -5.09
CA GLN A 151 -18.16 11.90 -5.86
C GLN A 151 -17.94 11.72 -7.36
N ARG A 152 -18.99 11.85 -8.16
CA ARG A 152 -18.84 11.91 -9.63
C ARG A 152 -18.24 13.27 -10.01
N PRO A 153 -17.53 13.38 -11.15
CA PRO A 153 -16.87 14.63 -11.56
C PRO A 153 -17.79 15.86 -11.53
N ARG A 154 -19.03 15.74 -12.02
CA ARG A 154 -20.01 16.84 -12.00
C ARG A 154 -20.38 17.31 -10.58
N ASP A 155 -20.59 16.38 -9.66
CA ASP A 155 -20.92 16.71 -8.27
C ASP A 155 -19.73 17.37 -7.56
N ARG A 156 -18.52 16.91 -7.90
CA ARG A 156 -17.25 17.46 -7.42
C ARG A 156 -17.03 18.89 -7.91
N GLU A 157 -17.26 19.15 -9.19
CA GLU A 157 -17.18 20.47 -9.81
C GLU A 157 -18.13 21.47 -9.13
N ILE A 158 -19.40 21.07 -8.92
CA ILE A 158 -20.38 21.87 -8.18
C ILE A 158 -19.91 22.15 -6.75
N SER A 159 -19.37 21.15 -6.05
CA SER A 159 -18.87 21.32 -4.68
C SER A 159 -17.68 22.27 -4.58
N ILE A 160 -16.79 22.25 -5.58
CA ILE A 160 -15.66 23.20 -5.68
C ILE A 160 -16.20 24.61 -5.92
N GLY A 161 -17.09 24.80 -6.90
CA GLY A 161 -17.71 26.10 -7.18
C GLY A 161 -18.41 26.71 -5.97
N GLN A 162 -19.21 25.91 -5.24
CA GLN A 162 -19.84 26.33 -3.99
C GLN A 162 -18.82 26.75 -2.92
N THR A 163 -17.67 26.07 -2.85
CA THR A 163 -16.60 26.41 -1.90
C THR A 163 -15.96 27.75 -2.26
N VAL A 164 -15.70 28.01 -3.54
CA VAL A 164 -15.15 29.29 -4.03
C VAL A 164 -16.09 30.44 -3.71
N THR A 165 -17.36 30.33 -4.08
CA THR A 165 -18.38 31.38 -3.82
C THR A 165 -18.60 31.59 -2.33
N ARG A 166 -18.56 30.53 -1.50
CA ARG A 166 -18.69 30.66 -0.04
C ARG A 166 -17.50 31.39 0.59
N ASN A 167 -16.30 31.17 0.08
CA ASN A 167 -15.08 31.79 0.62
C ASN A 167 -14.95 33.27 0.25
N ARG A 168 -15.66 33.74 -0.80
CA ARG A 168 -15.76 35.16 -1.19
C ARG A 168 -14.40 35.86 -1.30
N TYR A 169 -13.40 35.19 -1.87
CA TYR A 169 -12.01 35.70 -1.96
C TYR A 169 -11.91 37.13 -2.53
N SER A 170 -12.71 37.43 -3.56
CA SER A 170 -12.73 38.76 -4.19
C SER A 170 -13.42 39.86 -3.38
N SER A 171 -14.11 39.51 -2.29
CA SER A 171 -14.70 40.47 -1.35
C SER A 171 -13.92 40.58 -0.05
N ASP A 172 -12.89 39.75 0.14
CA ASP A 172 -12.03 39.82 1.31
C ASP A 172 -11.20 41.12 1.27
N GLY A 173 -11.29 41.90 2.34
CA GLY A 173 -10.66 43.22 2.40
C GLY A 173 -9.14 43.17 2.27
N LEU A 174 -8.51 42.13 2.80
CA LEU A 174 -7.07 41.95 2.70
C LEU A 174 -6.68 41.57 1.27
N VAL A 175 -7.36 40.59 0.66
CA VAL A 175 -7.08 40.17 -0.72
C VAL A 175 -7.29 41.31 -1.71
N LYS A 176 -8.44 41.98 -1.63
CA LYS A 176 -8.85 43.00 -2.61
C LYS A 176 -8.18 44.36 -2.38
N ASN A 177 -8.21 44.90 -1.15
CA ASN A 177 -7.84 46.28 -0.92
C ASN A 177 -6.34 46.43 -0.62
N GLU A 178 -5.77 45.53 0.18
CA GLU A 178 -4.36 45.62 0.58
C GLU A 178 -3.42 45.07 -0.50
N PHE A 179 -3.76 43.92 -1.08
CA PHE A 179 -2.93 43.26 -2.09
C PHE A 179 -3.36 43.53 -3.53
N GLY A 180 -4.51 44.19 -3.76
CA GLY A 180 -4.99 44.49 -5.12
C GLY A 180 -5.32 43.26 -5.96
N ILE A 181 -5.55 42.10 -5.34
CA ILE A 181 -5.79 40.82 -6.04
C ILE A 181 -7.29 40.66 -6.31
N ARG A 182 -7.63 40.23 -7.53
CA ARG A 182 -8.98 39.81 -7.91
C ARG A 182 -8.96 38.33 -8.29
N VAL A 183 -9.85 37.54 -7.68
CA VAL A 183 -10.00 36.11 -7.95
C VAL A 183 -11.29 35.88 -8.74
N GLU A 184 -11.18 35.32 -9.92
CA GLU A 184 -12.35 34.90 -10.70
C GLU A 184 -12.98 33.66 -10.05
N GLU A 185 -14.32 33.64 -9.96
CA GLU A 185 -15.05 32.51 -9.36
C GLU A 185 -15.33 31.38 -10.36
N GLU A 186 -15.18 31.67 -11.65
CA GLU A 186 -15.39 30.71 -12.73
C GLU A 186 -14.16 29.82 -12.93
N LEU A 187 -14.39 28.57 -13.33
CA LEU A 187 -13.30 27.65 -13.65
C LEU A 187 -12.61 28.08 -14.94
N SER A 188 -11.28 28.01 -14.96
CA SER A 188 -10.52 28.28 -16.18
C SER A 188 -10.77 27.20 -17.23
N PHE A 189 -11.18 27.62 -18.43
CA PHE A 189 -11.31 26.73 -19.58
C PHE A 189 -9.96 26.45 -20.22
N VAL A 190 -9.70 25.19 -20.56
CA VAL A 190 -8.47 24.76 -21.20
C VAL A 190 -8.83 23.88 -22.39
N ASP A 191 -8.24 24.18 -23.55
CA ASP A 191 -8.37 23.33 -24.73
C ASP A 191 -7.64 22.01 -24.49
N ALA A 192 -8.40 20.92 -24.50
CA ALA A 192 -7.88 19.57 -24.32
C ALA A 192 -7.88 18.80 -25.65
N ARG A 193 -6.98 17.82 -25.75
CA ARG A 193 -6.92 16.89 -26.88
C ARG A 193 -7.17 15.47 -26.38
N VAL A 194 -8.05 14.75 -27.06
CA VAL A 194 -8.27 13.32 -26.83
C VAL A 194 -7.41 12.55 -27.82
N LEU A 195 -6.31 11.96 -27.34
CA LEU A 195 -5.44 11.15 -28.19
C LEU A 195 -6.13 9.84 -28.57
N PRO A 196 -6.01 9.37 -29.83
CA PRO A 196 -6.53 8.07 -30.22
C PRO A 196 -5.80 6.97 -29.44
N PRO A 197 -6.51 5.97 -28.90
CA PRO A 197 -5.87 4.87 -28.18
C PRO A 197 -5.06 4.00 -29.17
N PRO A 198 -3.92 3.45 -28.75
CA PRO A 198 -3.18 2.53 -29.60
C PRO A 198 -3.96 1.22 -29.75
N MET A 199 -3.94 0.66 -30.96
CA MET A 199 -4.50 -0.66 -31.22
C MET A 199 -3.59 -1.73 -30.59
N LEU A 200 -4.18 -2.75 -29.98
CA LEU A 200 -3.46 -3.87 -29.38
C LEU A 200 -3.48 -5.07 -30.32
N LYS A 201 -2.35 -5.78 -30.43
CA LYS A 201 -2.22 -7.01 -31.21
C LYS A 201 -2.19 -8.24 -30.27
N TYR A 202 -2.91 -9.27 -30.69
CA TYR A 202 -3.06 -10.57 -30.04
C TYR A 202 -2.66 -11.69 -31.00
N HIS A 203 -2.68 -12.93 -30.51
CA HIS A 203 -2.26 -14.09 -31.30
C HIS A 203 -3.23 -14.39 -32.45
N GLU A 204 -2.69 -14.83 -33.59
CA GLU A 204 -3.45 -15.04 -34.83
C GLU A 204 -4.48 -16.16 -34.75
N SER A 205 -4.25 -17.14 -33.87
CA SER A 205 -5.19 -18.25 -33.60
C SER A 205 -6.36 -17.88 -32.68
N GLY A 206 -6.42 -16.63 -32.19
CA GLY A 206 -7.62 -16.08 -31.57
C GLY A 206 -8.70 -15.82 -32.62
N ARG A 207 -9.98 -15.83 -32.21
CA ARG A 207 -11.09 -15.39 -33.08
C ARG A 207 -10.96 -13.90 -33.39
N GLU A 208 -10.47 -13.13 -32.41
CA GLU A 208 -10.09 -11.74 -32.57
C GLU A 208 -8.57 -11.58 -32.39
N ARG A 209 -7.95 -10.90 -33.35
CA ARG A 209 -6.48 -10.72 -33.44
C ARG A 209 -6.02 -9.35 -32.97
N THR A 210 -6.94 -8.41 -32.87
CA THR A 210 -6.67 -7.05 -32.43
C THR A 210 -7.73 -6.62 -31.42
N ALA A 211 -7.39 -5.61 -30.62
CA ALA A 211 -8.35 -4.92 -29.76
C ALA A 211 -8.18 -3.41 -29.94
N ASN A 212 -9.29 -2.71 -30.12
CA ASN A 212 -9.31 -1.26 -30.09
C ASN A 212 -9.86 -0.81 -28.72
N PRO A 213 -9.02 -0.28 -27.81
CA PRO A 213 -9.50 0.18 -26.52
C PRO A 213 -10.55 1.28 -26.67
N GLN A 214 -11.62 1.21 -25.89
CA GLN A 214 -12.65 2.25 -25.84
C GLN A 214 -12.69 2.84 -24.44
N SER A 215 -12.55 4.15 -24.33
CA SER A 215 -12.53 4.87 -23.04
C SER A 215 -11.54 4.25 -22.03
N GLY A 216 -10.38 3.81 -22.53
CA GLY A 216 -9.32 3.17 -21.74
C GLY A 216 -9.59 1.71 -21.34
N GLN A 217 -10.62 1.06 -21.90
CA GLN A 217 -11.02 -0.31 -21.52
C GLN A 217 -11.08 -1.26 -22.72
N TRP A 218 -10.77 -2.53 -22.46
CA TRP A 218 -10.97 -3.66 -23.38
C TRP A 218 -11.02 -4.97 -22.57
N ASN A 219 -11.33 -6.09 -23.23
CA ASN A 219 -11.38 -7.42 -22.59
C ASN A 219 -10.64 -8.47 -23.44
N MET A 220 -10.46 -9.68 -22.88
CA MET A 220 -9.82 -10.81 -23.56
C MET A 220 -10.83 -11.79 -24.20
N ILE A 221 -12.11 -11.41 -24.30
CA ILE A 221 -13.11 -12.26 -24.96
C ILE A 221 -12.66 -12.47 -26.42
N ASN A 222 -12.79 -13.71 -26.92
CA ASN A 222 -12.39 -14.14 -28.26
C ASN A 222 -10.89 -14.01 -28.63
N LYS A 223 -10.04 -13.54 -27.70
CA LYS A 223 -8.61 -13.29 -27.93
C LYS A 223 -7.75 -14.35 -27.25
N LYS A 224 -6.58 -14.61 -27.83
CA LYS A 224 -5.50 -15.40 -27.24
C LYS A 224 -4.26 -14.54 -27.04
N MET A 225 -3.55 -14.78 -25.95
CA MET A 225 -2.35 -14.03 -25.59
C MET A 225 -1.31 -14.13 -26.71
N ILE A 226 -0.65 -13.01 -27.06
CA ILE A 226 0.30 -12.96 -28.19
C ILE A 226 1.43 -14.00 -28.07
N ASN A 227 1.92 -14.24 -26.85
CA ASN A 227 2.82 -15.34 -26.55
C ASN A 227 2.39 -15.99 -25.23
N GLY A 228 1.72 -17.13 -25.32
CA GLY A 228 1.43 -17.96 -24.17
C GLY A 228 2.70 -18.60 -23.61
N GLY A 229 2.94 -18.42 -22.31
CA GLY A 229 4.02 -19.08 -21.60
C GLY A 229 3.76 -20.58 -21.42
N ARG A 230 4.83 -21.33 -21.19
CA ARG A 230 4.79 -22.77 -20.94
C ARG A 230 4.93 -23.05 -19.45
N VAL A 231 3.98 -23.80 -18.90
CA VAL A 231 3.97 -24.26 -17.50
C VAL A 231 3.83 -25.78 -17.49
N GLU A 232 4.96 -26.45 -17.33
CA GLU A 232 5.07 -27.90 -17.33
C GLU A 232 5.13 -28.47 -15.92
N PHE A 233 5.84 -27.78 -15.01
CA PHE A 233 6.03 -28.21 -13.63
C PHE A 233 5.37 -27.22 -12.67
N TRP A 234 4.22 -27.60 -12.13
CA TRP A 234 3.48 -26.77 -11.19
C TRP A 234 2.83 -27.61 -10.09
N THR A 235 2.44 -26.98 -8.98
CA THR A 235 1.56 -27.60 -7.99
C THR A 235 0.77 -26.52 -7.25
N CYS A 236 -0.14 -26.93 -6.35
CA CYS A 236 -0.96 -26.05 -5.54
C CYS A 236 -0.90 -26.40 -4.05
N VAL A 237 -0.80 -25.38 -3.21
CA VAL A 237 -0.96 -25.48 -1.76
C VAL A 237 -2.13 -24.62 -1.30
N ASN A 238 -3.06 -25.23 -0.56
CA ASN A 238 -4.19 -24.54 0.06
C ASN A 238 -3.94 -24.36 1.57
N PHE A 239 -3.93 -23.12 2.04
CA PHE A 239 -3.86 -22.79 3.47
C PHE A 239 -5.21 -22.38 4.07
N SER A 240 -6.29 -22.33 3.28
CA SER A 240 -7.61 -22.04 3.83
C SER A 240 -8.26 -23.30 4.40
N SER A 241 -8.72 -23.20 5.65
CA SER A 241 -9.46 -24.27 6.33
C SER A 241 -10.97 -24.19 6.09
N ARG A 242 -11.47 -23.10 5.49
CA ARG A 242 -12.90 -22.88 5.25
C ARG A 242 -13.40 -23.41 3.91
N LEU A 243 -12.48 -23.82 3.03
CA LEU A 243 -12.82 -24.36 1.73
C LEU A 243 -13.15 -25.85 1.83
N ARG A 244 -14.13 -26.31 1.05
CA ARG A 244 -14.39 -27.75 0.85
C ARG A 244 -13.14 -28.44 0.27
N GLN A 245 -12.91 -29.69 0.65
CA GLN A 245 -11.66 -30.41 0.35
C GLN A 245 -11.37 -30.57 -1.16
N ASP A 246 -12.41 -30.66 -1.98
CA ASP A 246 -12.35 -30.82 -3.43
C ASP A 246 -12.17 -29.48 -4.18
N LEU A 247 -12.47 -28.34 -3.55
CA LEU A 247 -12.42 -27.04 -4.22
C LEU A 247 -11.03 -26.67 -4.76
N PRO A 248 -9.90 -26.89 -4.07
CA PRO A 248 -8.58 -26.57 -4.63
C PRO A 248 -8.30 -27.30 -5.95
N TYR A 249 -8.75 -28.53 -6.09
CA TYR A 249 -8.63 -29.32 -7.32
C TYR A 249 -9.46 -28.73 -8.44
N GLU A 250 -10.74 -28.46 -8.15
CA GLU A 250 -11.67 -27.87 -9.12
C GLU A 250 -11.23 -26.47 -9.56
N PHE A 251 -10.74 -25.66 -8.61
CA PHE A 251 -10.18 -24.34 -8.86
C PHE A 251 -8.99 -24.42 -9.82
N CYS A 252 -8.03 -25.34 -9.56
CA CYS A 252 -6.86 -25.49 -10.43
C CYS A 252 -7.27 -25.98 -11.82
N ARG A 253 -8.17 -26.97 -11.91
CA ARG A 253 -8.68 -27.48 -13.19
C ARG A 253 -9.26 -26.36 -14.05
N GLN A 254 -10.19 -25.57 -13.52
CA GLN A 254 -10.82 -24.46 -14.25
C GLN A 254 -9.82 -23.34 -14.60
N LEU A 255 -8.87 -23.04 -13.72
CA LEU A 255 -7.83 -22.06 -14.02
C LEU A 255 -6.93 -22.53 -15.17
N ILE A 256 -6.56 -23.80 -15.20
CA ILE A 256 -5.73 -24.38 -16.26
C ILE A 256 -6.48 -24.39 -17.59
N GLU A 257 -7.76 -24.78 -17.59
CA GLU A 257 -8.62 -24.68 -18.76
C GLU A 257 -8.68 -23.25 -19.30
N MET A 258 -8.77 -22.26 -18.41
CA MET A 258 -8.70 -20.86 -18.80
C MET A 258 -7.34 -20.52 -19.42
N CYS A 259 -6.21 -20.89 -18.80
CA CYS A 259 -4.87 -20.68 -19.35
C CYS A 259 -4.72 -21.28 -20.77
N LEU A 260 -5.14 -22.53 -20.96
CA LEU A 260 -5.13 -23.21 -22.25
C LEU A 260 -6.01 -22.48 -23.28
N SER A 261 -7.23 -22.09 -22.90
CA SER A 261 -8.15 -21.36 -23.79
C SER A 261 -7.57 -20.02 -24.25
N LYS A 262 -6.72 -19.39 -23.44
CA LYS A 262 -6.04 -18.12 -23.74
C LYS A 262 -4.69 -18.28 -24.43
N GLY A 263 -4.32 -19.51 -24.82
CA GLY A 263 -3.16 -19.80 -25.66
C GLY A 263 -1.87 -20.13 -24.91
N MET A 264 -1.93 -20.34 -23.59
CA MET A 264 -0.78 -20.86 -22.83
C MET A 264 -0.60 -22.36 -23.07
N GLN A 265 0.63 -22.86 -22.92
CA GLN A 265 0.91 -24.30 -22.83
C GLN A 265 0.96 -24.67 -21.36
N PHE A 266 0.00 -25.45 -20.87
CA PHE A 266 -0.12 -25.72 -19.44
C PHE A 266 -0.36 -27.21 -19.21
N ASN A 267 0.52 -27.87 -18.46
CA ASN A 267 0.38 -29.28 -18.12
C ASN A 267 -0.85 -29.46 -17.22
N PRO A 268 -1.85 -30.27 -17.61
CA PRO A 268 -3.07 -30.46 -16.81
C PRO A 268 -2.79 -31.10 -15.44
N ASN A 269 -1.68 -31.82 -15.31
CA ASN A 269 -1.35 -32.56 -14.08
C ASN A 269 -0.28 -31.83 -13.26
N PRO A 270 -0.46 -31.67 -11.94
CA PRO A 270 0.57 -31.09 -11.10
C PRO A 270 1.72 -32.09 -10.89
N VAL A 271 2.93 -31.57 -10.68
CA VAL A 271 4.13 -32.38 -10.44
C VAL A 271 3.97 -33.23 -9.18
N ILE A 272 3.47 -32.66 -8.10
CA ILE A 272 3.09 -33.37 -6.87
C ILE A 272 1.62 -33.07 -6.51
N PRO A 273 0.93 -33.97 -5.77
CA PRO A 273 -0.48 -33.78 -5.42
C PRO A 273 -0.77 -32.43 -4.74
N ILE A 274 -1.94 -31.88 -5.03
CA ILE A 274 -2.41 -30.65 -4.39
C ILE A 274 -2.59 -30.91 -2.90
N ARG A 275 -2.00 -30.05 -2.06
CA ARG A 275 -1.99 -30.24 -0.61
C ARG A 275 -2.79 -29.14 0.09
N SER A 276 -3.56 -29.53 1.11
CA SER A 276 -4.08 -28.59 2.10
C SER A 276 -3.24 -28.64 3.38
N ALA A 277 -2.96 -27.50 4.00
CA ALA A 277 -2.11 -27.42 5.18
C ALA A 277 -2.54 -26.30 6.14
N ASN A 278 -2.12 -26.40 7.40
CA ASN A 278 -2.42 -25.40 8.43
C ASN A 278 -1.59 -24.11 8.17
N PRO A 279 -2.21 -22.91 8.24
CA PRO A 279 -1.50 -21.63 8.18
C PRO A 279 -0.32 -21.46 9.14
N SER A 280 -0.30 -22.16 10.29
CA SER A 280 0.83 -22.11 11.23
C SER A 280 2.12 -22.74 10.65
N GLN A 281 1.99 -23.60 9.63
CA GLN A 281 3.08 -24.36 9.04
C GLN A 281 3.51 -23.86 7.66
N ILE A 282 3.12 -22.63 7.26
CA ILE A 282 3.37 -22.07 5.92
C ILE A 282 4.81 -22.32 5.45
N GLU A 283 5.79 -21.99 6.28
CA GLU A 283 7.21 -22.08 5.92
C GLU A 283 7.65 -23.52 5.67
N ASN A 284 7.38 -24.42 6.62
CA ASN A 284 7.69 -25.84 6.48
C ASN A 284 7.02 -26.45 5.25
N VAL A 285 5.76 -26.09 4.99
CA VAL A 285 5.00 -26.61 3.84
C VAL A 285 5.56 -26.11 2.52
N LEU A 286 5.97 -24.84 2.42
CA LEU A 286 6.57 -24.29 1.21
C LEU A 286 7.93 -24.92 0.92
N VAL A 287 8.78 -25.07 1.94
CA VAL A 287 10.09 -25.73 1.83
C VAL A 287 9.93 -27.20 1.43
N ASP A 288 9.03 -27.93 2.09
CA ASP A 288 8.74 -29.33 1.80
C ASP A 288 8.16 -29.52 0.39
N THR A 289 7.22 -28.66 -0.02
CA THR A 289 6.67 -28.64 -1.39
C THR A 289 7.76 -28.44 -2.44
N HIS A 290 8.70 -27.53 -2.18
CA HIS A 290 9.83 -27.30 -3.08
C HIS A 290 10.76 -28.53 -3.17
N LYS A 291 11.14 -29.10 -2.03
CA LYS A 291 12.00 -30.29 -1.96
C LYS A 291 11.37 -31.51 -2.63
N GLN A 292 10.09 -31.77 -2.37
CA GLN A 292 9.37 -32.90 -3.00
C GLN A 292 9.24 -32.70 -4.52
N SER A 293 8.99 -31.48 -4.96
CA SER A 293 8.96 -31.16 -6.39
C SER A 293 10.33 -31.39 -7.03
N ALA A 294 11.41 -30.92 -6.41
CA ALA A 294 12.78 -31.11 -6.91
C ALA A 294 13.18 -32.60 -6.96
N ALA A 295 12.86 -33.37 -5.91
CA ALA A 295 13.11 -34.80 -5.86
C ALA A 295 12.38 -35.56 -6.99
N LYS A 296 11.11 -35.21 -7.25
CA LYS A 296 10.33 -35.84 -8.32
C LYS A 296 10.79 -35.45 -9.73
N LEU A 297 11.43 -34.29 -9.88
CA LEU A 297 12.02 -33.80 -11.12
C LEU A 297 13.49 -34.24 -11.31
N GLY A 298 14.02 -35.07 -10.41
CA GLY A 298 15.36 -35.66 -10.57
C GLY A 298 16.53 -34.66 -10.52
N ASN A 299 16.32 -33.45 -9.98
CA ASN A 299 17.33 -32.38 -9.87
C ASN A 299 18.08 -32.06 -11.18
N GLN A 300 17.46 -32.29 -12.35
CA GLN A 300 18.12 -31.99 -13.61
C GLN A 300 18.14 -30.48 -13.91
N PRO A 301 19.22 -29.95 -14.52
CA PRO A 301 19.27 -28.56 -14.97
C PRO A 301 18.07 -28.23 -15.87
N GLY A 302 17.27 -27.24 -15.49
CA GLY A 302 16.07 -26.83 -16.22
C GLY A 302 14.76 -27.53 -15.81
N GLN A 303 14.81 -28.57 -14.97
CA GLN A 303 13.63 -29.24 -14.41
C GLN A 303 13.40 -28.79 -12.96
N GLN A 304 12.86 -27.58 -12.80
CA GLN A 304 12.47 -27.02 -11.50
C GLN A 304 10.98 -26.66 -11.48
N LEU A 305 10.41 -26.52 -10.28
CA LEU A 305 9.05 -26.04 -10.12
C LEU A 305 8.89 -24.64 -10.71
N GLN A 306 8.11 -24.52 -11.79
CA GLN A 306 7.92 -23.28 -12.56
C GLN A 306 6.82 -22.40 -11.99
N LEU A 307 5.81 -22.99 -11.32
CA LEU A 307 4.71 -22.24 -10.73
C LEU A 307 4.16 -22.93 -9.48
N LEU A 308 4.05 -22.16 -8.39
CA LEU A 308 3.32 -22.58 -7.20
C LEU A 308 2.04 -21.75 -7.04
N ILE A 309 0.89 -22.40 -7.21
CA ILE A 309 -0.41 -21.80 -6.93
C ILE A 309 -0.66 -21.88 -5.42
N ILE A 310 -1.04 -20.77 -4.79
CA ILE A 310 -1.23 -20.72 -3.35
C ILE A 310 -2.61 -20.15 -3.04
N ILE A 311 -3.49 -20.96 -2.46
CA ILE A 311 -4.72 -20.43 -1.85
C ILE A 311 -4.35 -19.96 -0.45
N LEU A 312 -4.47 -18.65 -0.22
CA LEU A 312 -4.03 -18.00 1.02
C LEU A 312 -4.84 -18.49 2.24
N PRO A 313 -4.37 -18.26 3.48
CA PRO A 313 -5.19 -18.41 4.67
C PRO A 313 -6.42 -17.49 4.66
N ASP A 314 -7.42 -17.83 5.48
CA ASP A 314 -8.63 -17.01 5.68
C ASP A 314 -8.37 -15.69 6.40
N THR A 315 -7.21 -15.57 7.05
CA THR A 315 -6.76 -14.37 7.77
C THR A 315 -5.73 -13.58 6.95
N SER A 316 -5.75 -12.26 7.12
CA SER A 316 -4.76 -11.35 6.52
C SER A 316 -3.37 -11.50 7.16
N GLY A 317 -2.33 -11.14 6.41
CA GLY A 317 -0.94 -11.03 6.93
C GLY A 317 0.02 -12.11 6.44
N ALA A 318 -0.49 -13.26 5.97
CA ALA A 318 0.36 -14.34 5.48
C ALA A 318 1.03 -14.05 4.11
N TYR A 319 0.43 -13.17 3.30
CA TYR A 319 0.90 -12.87 1.94
C TYR A 319 2.37 -12.44 1.91
N GLY A 320 2.78 -11.51 2.78
CA GLY A 320 4.16 -11.01 2.83
C GLY A 320 5.16 -12.13 3.19
N LYS A 321 4.84 -12.96 4.18
CA LYS A 321 5.67 -14.12 4.57
C LYS A 321 5.81 -15.11 3.41
N ILE A 322 4.71 -15.47 2.75
CA ILE A 322 4.70 -16.38 1.60
C ILE A 322 5.57 -15.83 0.45
N LYS A 323 5.39 -14.55 0.11
CA LYS A 323 6.13 -13.90 -0.96
C LYS A 323 7.63 -13.85 -0.70
N ARG A 324 8.03 -13.45 0.52
CA ARG A 324 9.44 -13.46 0.94
C ARG A 324 10.06 -14.84 0.76
N ILE A 325 9.45 -15.88 1.35
CA ILE A 325 9.99 -17.25 1.28
C ILE A 325 10.09 -17.72 -0.17
N CYS A 326 9.03 -17.57 -0.97
CA CYS A 326 9.04 -18.01 -2.37
C CYS A 326 10.07 -17.25 -3.21
N GLU A 327 10.14 -15.92 -3.11
CA GLU A 327 10.90 -15.08 -4.05
C GLU A 327 12.36 -14.87 -3.62
N THR A 328 12.68 -14.87 -2.32
CA THR A 328 14.04 -14.60 -1.82
C THR A 328 14.77 -15.84 -1.32
N GLU A 329 14.06 -16.83 -0.78
CA GLU A 329 14.67 -18.02 -0.16
C GLU A 329 14.63 -19.24 -1.11
N LEU A 330 13.51 -19.47 -1.80
CA LEU A 330 13.30 -20.66 -2.64
C LEU A 330 13.41 -20.42 -4.15
N GLY A 331 13.36 -19.17 -4.61
CA GLY A 331 13.39 -18.84 -6.04
C GLY A 331 12.19 -19.37 -6.85
N ILE A 332 11.02 -19.54 -6.22
CA ILE A 332 9.80 -20.08 -6.83
C ILE A 332 8.86 -18.97 -7.26
N VAL A 333 8.42 -19.00 -8.51
CA VAL A 333 7.33 -18.14 -9.00
C VAL A 333 6.01 -18.56 -8.35
N SER A 334 5.39 -17.65 -7.59
CA SER A 334 4.15 -17.93 -6.85
C SER A 334 2.94 -17.13 -7.36
N GLN A 335 1.78 -17.78 -7.45
CA GLN A 335 0.48 -17.14 -7.71
C GLN A 335 -0.47 -17.32 -6.53
N CYS A 336 -0.56 -16.28 -5.69
CA CYS A 336 -1.45 -16.26 -4.53
C CYS A 336 -2.89 -15.90 -4.94
N CYS A 337 -3.86 -16.64 -4.41
CA CYS A 337 -5.29 -16.48 -4.64
C CYS A 337 -6.02 -16.36 -3.30
N GLN A 338 -6.93 -15.39 -3.17
CA GLN A 338 -7.75 -15.27 -1.96
C GLN A 338 -8.80 -16.38 -1.90
N PRO A 339 -9.04 -17.02 -0.73
CA PRO A 339 -10.04 -18.08 -0.57
C PRO A 339 -11.43 -17.68 -1.06
N ARG A 340 -11.86 -16.46 -0.70
CA ARG A 340 -13.16 -15.92 -1.10
C ARG A 340 -13.34 -15.77 -2.61
N GLN A 341 -12.27 -15.54 -3.36
CA GLN A 341 -12.33 -15.45 -4.82
C GLN A 341 -12.22 -16.84 -5.45
N ALA A 342 -11.36 -17.71 -4.90
CA ALA A 342 -11.25 -19.10 -5.32
C ALA A 342 -12.58 -19.85 -5.19
N ALA A 343 -13.33 -19.62 -4.10
CA ALA A 343 -14.64 -20.22 -3.87
C ALA A 343 -15.72 -19.84 -4.90
N LYS A 344 -15.58 -18.70 -5.58
CA LYS A 344 -16.58 -18.22 -6.56
C LYS A 344 -16.47 -18.89 -7.93
N LEU A 345 -15.30 -19.46 -8.26
CA LEU A 345 -15.03 -20.08 -9.57
C LEU A 345 -15.44 -19.17 -10.76
N SER A 346 -15.20 -17.86 -10.64
CA SER A 346 -15.60 -16.88 -11.66
C SER A 346 -14.69 -16.92 -12.89
N LYS A 347 -15.28 -17.05 -14.09
CA LYS A 347 -14.56 -17.00 -15.36
C LYS A 347 -13.73 -15.72 -15.53
N GLN A 348 -14.29 -14.56 -15.16
CA GLN A 348 -13.57 -13.29 -15.23
C GLN A 348 -12.37 -13.26 -14.27
N TYR A 349 -12.51 -13.86 -13.09
CA TYR A 349 -11.41 -13.98 -12.15
C TYR A 349 -10.30 -14.87 -12.72
N PHE A 350 -10.64 -16.04 -13.27
CA PHE A 350 -9.67 -16.92 -13.90
C PHE A 350 -8.95 -16.27 -15.09
N GLU A 351 -9.66 -15.51 -15.92
CA GLU A 351 -9.06 -14.76 -17.03
C GLU A 351 -8.01 -13.76 -16.50
N ASN A 352 -8.36 -13.00 -15.46
CA ASN A 352 -7.44 -12.05 -14.82
C ASN A 352 -6.24 -12.72 -14.11
N VAL A 353 -6.42 -13.94 -13.59
CA VAL A 353 -5.33 -14.73 -13.00
C VAL A 353 -4.44 -15.32 -14.10
N ALA A 354 -5.01 -15.85 -15.18
CA ALA A 354 -4.27 -16.37 -16.32
C ALA A 354 -3.36 -15.31 -16.93
N LEU A 355 -3.85 -14.07 -17.10
CA LEU A 355 -3.02 -12.94 -17.57
C LEU A 355 -1.79 -12.69 -16.67
N LYS A 356 -1.93 -12.86 -15.35
CA LYS A 356 -0.82 -12.71 -14.40
C LYS A 356 0.14 -13.89 -14.45
N VAL A 357 -0.39 -15.10 -14.52
CA VAL A 357 0.42 -16.32 -14.63
C VAL A 357 1.25 -16.29 -15.90
N ASN A 358 0.66 -15.89 -17.03
CA ASN A 358 1.36 -15.78 -18.30
C ASN A 358 2.61 -14.89 -18.23
N VAL A 359 2.46 -13.68 -17.67
CA VAL A 359 3.59 -12.74 -17.52
C VAL A 359 4.66 -13.30 -16.57
N LYS A 360 4.23 -13.91 -15.46
CA LYS A 360 5.14 -14.50 -14.47
C LYS A 360 6.01 -15.63 -15.00
N VAL A 361 5.49 -16.40 -15.97
CA VAL A 361 6.21 -17.50 -16.61
C VAL A 361 6.83 -17.08 -17.94
N GLY A 362 6.99 -15.77 -18.16
CA GLY A 362 7.77 -15.20 -19.27
C GLY A 362 6.99 -14.99 -20.58
N GLY A 363 5.68 -15.25 -20.59
CA GLY A 363 4.78 -14.96 -21.71
C GLY A 363 4.48 -13.47 -21.86
N ARG A 364 3.83 -13.12 -22.98
CA ARG A 364 3.36 -11.77 -23.29
C ARG A 364 1.85 -11.83 -23.56
N ASN A 365 1.09 -10.93 -22.94
CA ASN A 365 -0.36 -10.93 -23.08
C ASN A 365 -0.80 -10.31 -24.40
N ASN A 366 -0.24 -9.14 -24.74
CA ASN A 366 -0.45 -8.42 -26.00
C ASN A 366 0.80 -7.60 -26.32
N VAL A 367 0.84 -7.03 -27.52
CA VAL A 367 1.80 -6.00 -27.94
C VAL A 367 1.05 -4.82 -28.56
N LEU A 368 1.71 -3.68 -28.69
CA LEU A 368 1.16 -2.56 -29.44
C LEU A 368 1.20 -2.87 -30.94
N HIS A 369 0.14 -2.49 -31.66
CA HIS A 369 0.08 -2.68 -33.10
C HIS A 369 0.75 -1.50 -33.81
N GLY A 370 1.84 -1.76 -34.53
CA GLY A 370 2.55 -0.78 -35.34
C GLY A 370 3.75 -0.14 -34.64
N ALA A 371 4.42 0.77 -35.35
CA ALA A 371 5.58 1.49 -34.84
C ALA A 371 5.18 2.52 -33.78
N VAL A 372 5.92 2.56 -32.67
CA VAL A 372 5.74 3.56 -31.61
C VAL A 372 6.81 4.64 -31.80
N PRO A 373 6.42 5.90 -32.05
CA PRO A 373 7.37 6.99 -32.22
C PRO A 373 8.36 7.08 -31.06
N LEU A 374 9.64 7.32 -31.37
CA LEU A 374 10.75 7.41 -30.40
C LEU A 374 11.05 6.12 -29.62
N VAL A 375 10.39 5.00 -29.93
CA VAL A 375 10.63 3.72 -29.26
C VAL A 375 11.11 2.68 -30.27
N THR A 376 10.42 2.52 -31.40
CA THR A 376 10.71 1.43 -32.35
C THR A 376 11.74 1.79 -33.43
N ASP A 377 12.11 3.07 -33.58
CA ASP A 377 13.02 3.55 -34.65
C ASP A 377 14.49 3.12 -34.44
N ARG A 378 14.90 2.90 -33.19
CA ARG A 378 16.24 2.44 -32.81
C ARG A 378 16.17 1.73 -31.46
N PRO A 379 17.15 0.87 -31.12
CA PRO A 379 17.20 0.21 -29.82
C PRO A 379 17.02 1.22 -28.67
N THR A 380 15.86 1.14 -28.02
CA THR A 380 15.44 2.07 -26.97
C THR A 380 15.07 1.27 -25.73
N ILE A 381 15.57 1.69 -24.57
CA ILE A 381 15.21 1.13 -23.27
C ILE A 381 14.34 2.13 -22.51
N ILE A 382 13.25 1.66 -21.91
CA ILE A 382 12.34 2.47 -21.11
C ILE A 382 12.48 2.06 -19.65
N PHE A 383 12.84 3.01 -18.79
CA PHE A 383 12.92 2.88 -17.36
C PHE A 383 11.67 3.44 -16.67
N GLY A 384 11.31 2.83 -15.53
CA GLY A 384 10.39 3.38 -14.55
C GLY A 384 11.03 3.33 -13.17
N ALA A 385 10.93 4.39 -12.39
CA ALA A 385 11.54 4.49 -11.07
C ALA A 385 10.59 5.15 -10.05
N ASP A 386 10.54 4.58 -8.85
CA ASP A 386 9.71 5.07 -7.74
C ASP A 386 10.40 4.81 -6.39
N VAL A 387 10.05 5.62 -5.39
CA VAL A 387 10.49 5.47 -4.01
C VAL A 387 9.28 5.40 -3.09
N THR A 388 9.18 4.32 -2.34
CA THR A 388 8.15 4.15 -1.32
C THR A 388 8.71 4.42 0.07
N HIS A 389 8.13 5.39 0.78
CA HIS A 389 8.48 5.69 2.16
C HIS A 389 7.68 4.88 3.19
N PRO A 390 8.23 4.72 4.42
CA PRO A 390 7.47 4.22 5.56
C PRO A 390 6.22 5.05 5.89
N GLN A 391 5.32 4.44 6.67
CA GLN A 391 4.08 5.08 7.08
C GLN A 391 4.34 6.30 7.98
N PRO A 392 3.44 7.31 8.02
CA PRO A 392 3.56 8.41 8.96
C PRO A 392 3.64 7.94 10.43
N GLY A 393 4.65 8.44 11.17
CA GLY A 393 4.93 8.06 12.56
C GLY A 393 5.80 6.81 12.73
N ASP A 394 6.33 6.29 11.63
CA ASP A 394 7.45 5.35 11.60
C ASP A 394 8.73 6.14 11.41
N ASP A 395 9.66 6.06 12.36
CA ASP A 395 10.88 6.89 12.38
C ASP A 395 12.15 6.08 12.10
N SER A 396 12.02 4.76 11.84
CA SER A 396 13.19 3.86 11.76
C SER A 396 13.24 3.01 10.50
N ASN A 397 12.10 2.76 9.84
CA ASN A 397 12.12 1.92 8.64
C ASN A 397 12.75 2.65 7.43
N ALA A 398 13.41 1.89 6.56
CA ALA A 398 14.05 2.39 5.35
C ALA A 398 13.01 2.82 4.29
N SER A 399 13.38 3.77 3.42
CA SER A 399 12.67 3.95 2.15
C SER A 399 13.13 2.88 1.16
N ILE A 400 12.25 2.44 0.26
CA ILE A 400 12.57 1.44 -0.75
C ILE A 400 12.49 2.08 -2.13
N ALA A 401 13.62 2.13 -2.83
CA ALA A 401 13.67 2.50 -4.23
C ALA A 401 13.45 1.27 -5.11
N ALA A 402 12.66 1.41 -6.17
CA ALA A 402 12.42 0.41 -7.18
C ALA A 402 12.68 0.98 -8.57
N VAL A 403 13.51 0.32 -9.37
CA VAL A 403 13.79 0.70 -10.76
C VAL A 403 13.52 -0.49 -11.66
N VAL A 404 12.69 -0.28 -12.66
CA VAL A 404 12.35 -1.25 -13.70
C VAL A 404 12.88 -0.78 -15.05
N ALA A 405 13.20 -1.71 -15.95
CA ALA A 405 13.48 -1.39 -17.34
C ALA A 405 12.92 -2.44 -18.30
N SER A 406 12.54 -2.00 -19.51
CA SER A 406 12.07 -2.86 -20.60
C SER A 406 13.18 -3.80 -21.11
N MET A 407 12.86 -5.03 -21.51
CA MET A 407 13.83 -6.08 -21.84
C MET A 407 13.65 -6.71 -23.22
N ASP A 408 12.60 -6.34 -23.96
CA ASP A 408 12.22 -6.96 -25.24
C ASP A 408 11.91 -5.91 -26.32
N TRP A 409 12.85 -4.99 -26.56
CA TRP A 409 12.77 -4.09 -27.72
C TRP A 409 12.65 -4.90 -29.03
N PRO A 410 11.78 -4.52 -29.98
CA PRO A 410 10.99 -3.28 -30.04
C PRO A 410 9.62 -3.30 -29.35
N GLU A 411 9.20 -4.41 -28.77
CA GLU A 411 7.83 -4.61 -28.27
C GLU A 411 7.58 -3.99 -26.89
N VAL A 412 8.63 -3.89 -26.05
CA VAL A 412 8.60 -3.20 -24.74
C VAL A 412 7.45 -3.69 -23.83
N THR A 413 7.32 -5.01 -23.69
CA THR A 413 6.28 -5.64 -22.86
C THR A 413 6.82 -6.37 -21.64
N LYS A 414 8.10 -6.73 -21.65
CA LYS A 414 8.78 -7.42 -20.55
C LYS A 414 9.63 -6.44 -19.79
N TYR A 415 9.50 -6.42 -18.47
CA TYR A 415 10.28 -5.57 -17.59
C TYR A 415 11.04 -6.40 -16.57
N ARG A 416 12.27 -5.98 -16.28
CA ARG A 416 13.03 -6.46 -15.12
C ARG A 416 13.05 -5.35 -14.08
N GLY A 417 12.82 -5.71 -12.81
CA GLY A 417 12.87 -4.79 -11.68
C GLY A 417 14.04 -5.09 -10.74
N LEU A 418 14.61 -4.04 -10.19
CA LEU A 418 15.57 -4.06 -9.09
C LEU A 418 15.01 -3.20 -7.96
N VAL A 419 15.32 -3.58 -6.72
CA VAL A 419 14.90 -2.86 -5.51
C VAL A 419 16.09 -2.66 -4.60
N SER A 420 16.14 -1.53 -3.89
CA SER A 420 17.18 -1.22 -2.92
C SER A 420 16.62 -0.44 -1.76
N ALA A 421 17.08 -0.77 -0.56
CA ALA A 421 16.75 -0.01 0.64
C ALA A 421 17.68 1.21 0.75
N GLN A 422 17.11 2.34 1.11
CA GLN A 422 17.83 3.59 1.34
C GLN A 422 17.38 4.25 2.65
N ALA A 423 18.06 5.34 3.02
CA ALA A 423 17.83 6.02 4.28
C ALA A 423 16.35 6.42 4.50
N HIS A 424 15.98 6.59 5.77
CA HIS A 424 14.63 6.96 6.16
C HIS A 424 14.19 8.25 5.47
N ARG A 425 13.07 8.21 4.73
CA ARG A 425 12.51 9.33 3.96
C ARG A 425 13.45 9.98 2.93
N GLU A 426 14.45 9.24 2.46
CA GLU A 426 15.27 9.64 1.32
C GLU A 426 14.47 9.48 0.02
N GLU A 427 14.30 10.55 -0.76
CA GLU A 427 13.60 10.53 -2.06
C GLU A 427 14.57 10.27 -3.23
N ILE A 428 15.82 10.72 -3.15
CA ILE A 428 16.79 10.52 -4.24
C ILE A 428 17.21 9.06 -4.28
N ILE A 429 17.20 8.43 -5.46
CA ILE A 429 17.59 7.02 -5.58
C ILE A 429 19.12 6.89 -5.51
N GLN A 430 19.62 6.56 -4.33
CA GLN A 430 21.06 6.49 -4.03
C GLN A 430 21.78 5.33 -4.73
N ASP A 431 21.04 4.33 -5.21
CA ASP A 431 21.59 3.11 -5.79
C ASP A 431 21.43 3.04 -7.33
N LEU A 432 21.13 4.16 -7.99
CA LEU A 432 21.15 4.23 -9.46
C LEU A 432 22.55 3.90 -10.00
N TYR A 433 23.57 4.45 -9.35
CA TYR A 433 24.98 4.20 -9.61
C TYR A 433 25.76 4.17 -8.31
N LYS A 434 26.67 3.19 -8.18
CA LYS A 434 27.65 3.12 -7.10
C LYS A 434 29.00 2.68 -7.64
N SER A 435 30.07 3.13 -7.02
CA SER A 435 31.41 2.59 -7.27
C SER A 435 32.06 2.25 -5.94
N HIS A 436 32.76 1.12 -5.88
CA HIS A 436 33.56 0.74 -4.72
C HIS A 436 34.90 0.15 -5.17
N GLN A 437 35.91 0.28 -4.32
CA GLN A 437 37.20 -0.32 -4.57
C GLN A 437 37.18 -1.79 -4.13
N ASP A 438 37.27 -2.71 -5.10
CA ASP A 438 37.44 -4.14 -4.85
C ASP A 438 38.94 -4.47 -4.77
N PRO A 439 39.41 -5.17 -3.72
CA PRO A 439 40.83 -5.50 -3.55
C PRO A 439 41.45 -6.31 -4.70
N LYS A 440 40.65 -7.04 -5.48
CA LYS A 440 41.10 -7.89 -6.60
C LYS A 440 40.79 -7.31 -7.97
N LYS A 441 39.66 -6.61 -8.10
CA LYS A 441 39.14 -6.11 -9.39
C LYS A 441 39.37 -4.61 -9.60
N GLY A 442 39.91 -3.90 -8.62
CA GLY A 442 40.09 -2.45 -8.67
C GLY A 442 38.75 -1.73 -8.51
N LEU A 443 38.57 -0.60 -9.19
CA LEU A 443 37.32 0.16 -9.11
C LEU A 443 36.17 -0.61 -9.80
N VAL A 444 35.18 -1.03 -9.03
CA VAL A 444 34.00 -1.74 -9.53
C VAL A 444 32.80 -0.81 -9.57
N HIS A 445 32.25 -0.64 -10.77
CA HIS A 445 31.01 0.08 -11.00
C HIS A 445 29.80 -0.85 -10.86
N ALA A 446 28.82 -0.41 -10.10
CA ALA A 446 27.58 -1.10 -9.75
C ALA A 446 26.39 -0.12 -9.79
N GLY A 447 25.21 -0.61 -9.45
CA GLY A 447 23.99 0.18 -9.39
C GLY A 447 22.90 -0.33 -10.34
N MET A 448 21.67 0.08 -10.06
CA MET A 448 20.49 -0.45 -10.72
C MET A 448 20.49 -0.22 -12.23
N VAL A 449 20.89 0.99 -12.67
CA VAL A 449 20.88 1.36 -14.09
C VAL A 449 21.86 0.48 -14.86
N ARG A 450 23.06 0.27 -14.32
CA ARG A 450 24.09 -0.56 -14.94
C ARG A 450 23.63 -2.01 -15.11
N GLU A 451 23.07 -2.60 -14.06
CA GLU A 451 22.58 -3.99 -14.10
C GLU A 451 21.42 -4.18 -15.10
N LEU A 452 20.54 -3.18 -15.22
CA LEU A 452 19.44 -3.18 -16.18
C LEU A 452 19.93 -2.99 -17.63
N LEU A 453 20.95 -2.15 -17.87
CA LEU A 453 21.56 -2.00 -19.20
C LEU A 453 22.28 -3.27 -19.66
N ILE A 454 22.99 -3.93 -18.75
CA ILE A 454 23.62 -5.24 -19.02
C ILE A 454 22.53 -6.28 -19.34
N SER A 455 21.45 -6.30 -18.57
CA SER A 455 20.31 -7.20 -18.80
C SER A 455 19.66 -6.94 -20.17
N PHE A 456 19.45 -5.68 -20.53
CA PHE A 456 18.91 -5.30 -21.83
C PHE A 456 19.79 -5.80 -22.98
N ARG A 457 21.11 -5.61 -22.90
CA ARG A 457 22.05 -6.11 -23.92
C ARG A 457 22.02 -7.62 -24.04
N ARG A 458 21.92 -8.34 -22.92
CA ARG A 458 21.81 -9.81 -22.90
C ARG A 458 20.49 -10.30 -23.50
N SER A 459 19.39 -9.60 -23.24
CA SER A 459 18.05 -10.01 -23.70
C SER A 459 17.76 -9.63 -25.15
N THR A 460 18.25 -8.48 -25.61
CA THR A 460 17.96 -7.96 -26.96
C THR A 460 19.09 -8.15 -27.97
N GLY A 461 20.32 -8.37 -27.49
CA GLY A 461 21.50 -8.34 -28.35
C GLY A 461 21.92 -6.94 -28.79
N PHE A 462 21.26 -5.86 -28.33
CA PHE A 462 21.57 -4.47 -28.67
C PHE A 462 22.01 -3.65 -27.45
N LYS A 463 22.90 -2.69 -27.67
CA LYS A 463 23.08 -1.61 -26.68
C LYS A 463 21.98 -0.58 -26.94
N PRO A 464 21.35 -0.02 -25.90
CA PRO A 464 20.35 1.01 -26.12
C PRO A 464 21.03 2.26 -26.67
N HIS A 465 20.46 2.82 -27.74
CA HIS A 465 20.85 4.10 -28.32
C HIS A 465 20.03 5.26 -27.74
N ARG A 466 18.93 4.94 -27.05
CA ARG A 466 18.06 5.91 -26.37
C ARG A 466 17.58 5.34 -25.05
N ILE A 467 17.54 6.20 -24.04
CA ILE A 467 16.96 5.93 -22.72
C ILE A 467 15.76 6.85 -22.54
N ILE A 468 14.61 6.29 -22.17
CA ILE A 468 13.45 7.04 -21.70
C ILE A 468 13.28 6.69 -20.23
N PHE A 469 13.29 7.68 -19.33
CA PHE A 469 13.25 7.46 -17.89
C PHE A 469 12.03 8.14 -17.27
N TYR A 470 11.07 7.33 -16.80
CA TYR A 470 9.91 7.82 -16.06
C TYR A 470 10.19 7.73 -14.55
N ARG A 471 10.28 8.88 -13.88
CA ARG A 471 10.46 9.00 -12.42
C ARG A 471 9.15 9.45 -11.78
N ASP A 472 8.52 8.59 -11.00
CA ASP A 472 7.27 8.89 -10.27
C ASP A 472 7.56 9.59 -8.94
N GLY A 473 6.56 10.17 -8.26
CA GLY A 473 6.64 10.53 -6.83
C GLY A 473 7.45 11.78 -6.45
N VAL A 474 8.12 12.44 -7.39
CA VAL A 474 8.93 13.63 -7.07
C VAL A 474 8.07 14.88 -7.01
N SER A 475 8.23 15.68 -5.95
CA SER A 475 7.56 16.99 -5.84
C SER A 475 8.30 18.09 -6.62
N GLU A 476 7.59 19.12 -7.07
CA GLU A 476 8.19 20.24 -7.83
C GLU A 476 9.38 20.88 -7.10
N GLY A 477 9.29 21.01 -5.76
CA GLY A 477 10.37 21.55 -4.93
C GLY A 477 11.64 20.68 -4.90
N GLN A 478 11.56 19.42 -5.33
CA GLN A 478 12.67 18.48 -5.38
C GLN A 478 13.19 18.21 -6.80
N PHE A 479 12.53 18.71 -7.84
CA PHE A 479 12.87 18.40 -9.24
C PHE A 479 14.33 18.70 -9.58
N ASN A 480 14.83 19.88 -9.24
CA ASN A 480 16.21 20.24 -9.56
C ASN A 480 17.21 19.32 -8.87
N GLN A 481 16.96 18.98 -7.61
CA GLN A 481 17.86 18.10 -6.86
C GLN A 481 17.84 16.69 -7.45
N VAL A 482 16.66 16.11 -7.66
CA VAL A 482 16.52 14.78 -8.26
C VAL A 482 17.14 14.74 -9.65
N LEU A 483 16.86 15.74 -10.49
CA LEU A 483 17.44 15.81 -11.84
C LEU A 483 18.97 15.84 -11.79
N LEU A 484 19.57 16.69 -10.96
CA LEU A 484 21.03 16.82 -10.89
C LEU A 484 21.69 15.51 -10.42
N TYR A 485 21.20 14.92 -9.34
CA TYR A 485 21.81 13.71 -8.77
C TYR A 485 21.53 12.45 -9.60
N GLU A 486 20.28 12.24 -10.01
CA GLU A 486 19.90 11.02 -10.74
C GLU A 486 20.39 11.05 -12.20
N MET A 487 20.40 12.22 -12.86
CA MET A 487 20.95 12.34 -14.22
C MET A 487 22.46 12.11 -14.24
N ASP A 488 23.20 12.70 -13.29
CA ASP A 488 24.64 12.46 -13.14
C ASP A 488 24.93 10.97 -12.87
N ALA A 489 24.13 10.32 -12.00
CA ALA A 489 24.23 8.89 -11.75
C ALA A 489 24.01 8.05 -13.01
N ILE A 490 23.01 8.40 -13.83
CA ILE A 490 22.75 7.72 -15.11
C ILE A 490 23.92 7.96 -16.07
N GLN A 491 24.40 9.19 -16.20
CA GLN A 491 25.51 9.54 -17.10
C GLN A 491 26.81 8.82 -16.74
N LYS A 492 27.10 8.62 -15.46
CA LYS A 492 28.27 7.86 -14.98
C LYS A 492 28.26 6.38 -15.39
N VAL A 493 27.10 5.84 -15.75
CA VAL A 493 26.95 4.44 -16.16
C VAL A 493 27.15 4.26 -17.67
N LEU A 494 26.82 5.28 -18.46
CA LEU A 494 26.88 5.28 -19.93
C LEU A 494 28.32 5.39 -20.43
#